data_AF-A0A7C7J6J2-F1
#
_entry.id   AF-A0A7C7J6J2-F1
#
_cell.length_a   1.000
_cell.length_b   1.000
_cell.length_c   1.000
_cell.angle_alpha   90.00
_cell.angle_beta   90.00
_cell.angle_gamma   90.00
#
_symmetry.space_group_name_H-M   'P 1'
#
loop_
_entity.id
_entity.type
_entity.pdbx_description
1 polymer ?
#
loop_
_entity_poly.entity_id
_entity_poly.type
_entity_poly.pdbx_seq_one_letter_code
_entity_poly.pdbx_strand_id
1 'polypeptide(L)' 'MNFLPATCLILAGGKSRRMGLDKRFLEVGGQALLARTIAVCETLFEDIMIVAAVPETSIETRHTVIHD' A
#
# COMPACT_ATOMS: atom_id res chain seq x y z
N MET A 1 20.77 2.55 8.95
CA MET A 1 20.27 3.26 7.75
C MET A 1 19.66 4.56 8.23
N ASN A 2 19.89 5.67 7.53
CA ASN A 2 19.20 6.92 7.84
C ASN A 2 17.89 6.94 7.04
N PHE A 3 16.76 6.87 7.73
CA PHE A 3 15.44 7.03 7.11
C PHE A 3 15.22 8.49 6.69
N LEU A 4 14.36 8.68 5.70
CA LEU A 4 13.91 10.01 5.28
C LEU A 4 13.05 10.62 6.40
N PRO A 5 13.24 11.92 6.73
CA PRO A 5 12.51 12.59 7.81
C PRO A 5 11.11 13.03 7.35
N ALA A 6 10.29 12.07 6.88
CA ALA A 6 8.93 12.29 6.40
C ALA A 6 8.08 11.03 6.58
N THR A 7 6.75 11.20 6.62
CA THR A 7 5.79 10.10 6.58
C THR A 7 5.52 9.70 5.13
N CYS A 8 5.55 8.41 4.83
CA CYS A 8 5.19 7.86 3.53
C CYS A 8 3.70 7.48 3.50
N LEU A 9 2.96 8.04 2.55
CA LEU A 9 1.57 7.66 2.29
C LEU A 9 1.49 6.78 1.04
N ILE A 10 1.07 5.53 1.22
CA ILE A 10 0.82 4.60 0.11
C ILE A 10 -0.67 4.65 -0.24
N LEU A 11 -0.99 5.22 -1.40
CA LEU A 11 -2.36 5.30 -1.90
C LEU A 11 -2.79 3.96 -2.51
N ALA A 12 -3.48 3.15 -1.72
CA ALA A 12 -4.00 1.83 -2.09
C ALA A 12 -5.49 1.85 -2.50
N GLY A 13 -6.11 3.03 -2.61
CA GLY A 13 -7.51 3.19 -3.02
C GLY A 13 -7.71 3.40 -4.53
N GLY A 14 -8.98 3.32 -4.96
CA GLY A 14 -9.41 3.68 -6.30
C GLY A 14 -10.54 2.78 -6.82
N LYS A 15 -11.39 3.31 -7.71
CA LYS A 15 -12.59 2.59 -8.22
C LYS A 15 -12.30 1.46 -9.22
N SER A 16 -11.02 1.16 -9.50
CA SER A 16 -10.57 0.16 -10.49
C SER A 16 -11.28 0.17 -11.86
N ARG A 17 -11.86 1.29 -12.30
CA ARG A 17 -12.78 1.39 -13.46
C ARG A 17 -12.19 0.99 -14.81
N ARG A 18 -10.87 1.03 -14.97
CA ARG A 18 -10.17 0.67 -16.22
C ARG A 18 -9.74 -0.78 -16.28
N MET A 19 -9.30 -1.36 -15.15
CA MET A 19 -8.78 -2.74 -15.10
C MET A 19 -9.81 -3.75 -14.60
N GLY A 20 -10.87 -3.31 -13.91
CA GLY A 20 -11.91 -4.19 -13.35
C GLY A 20 -11.47 -5.05 -12.16
N LEU A 21 -10.17 -5.22 -11.93
CA LEU A 21 -9.60 -5.96 -10.80
C LEU A 21 -9.04 -5.02 -9.73
N ASP A 22 -9.09 -5.45 -8.48
CA ASP A 22 -8.37 -4.80 -7.38
C ASP A 22 -6.85 -4.94 -7.57
N LYS A 23 -6.20 -3.84 -7.91
CA LYS A 23 -4.77 -3.81 -8.19
C LYS A 23 -3.91 -4.08 -6.97
N ARG A 24 -4.43 -3.85 -5.75
CA ARG A 24 -3.68 -4.07 -4.50
C ARG A 24 -3.14 -5.50 -4.43
N PHE A 25 -3.97 -6.45 -4.85
CA PHE A 25 -3.73 -7.89 -4.79
C PHE A 25 -3.27 -8.49 -6.12
N LEU A 26 -3.14 -7.68 -7.17
CA LEU A 26 -2.57 -8.17 -8.43
C LEU A 26 -1.13 -8.60 -8.19
N GLU A 27 -0.81 -9.84 -8.54
CA GLU A 27 0.54 -10.36 -8.42
C GLU A 27 1.38 -10.05 -9.65
N VAL A 28 2.61 -9.58 -9.43
CA VAL A 28 3.61 -9.41 -10.49
C VAL A 28 4.91 -10.07 -10.03
N GLY A 29 5.24 -11.21 -10.64
CA GLY A 29 6.40 -12.01 -10.20
C GLY A 29 6.20 -12.62 -8.81
N GLY A 30 5.00 -13.14 -8.52
CA GLY A 30 4.69 -13.85 -7.27
C GLY A 30 4.52 -12.98 -6.04
N GLN A 31 4.39 -11.66 -6.19
CA GLN A 31 4.17 -10.73 -5.10
C GLN A 31 3.09 -9.71 -5.46
N ALA A 32 2.14 -9.50 -4.55
CA ALA A 32 1.10 -8.49 -4.68
C ALA A 32 1.71 -7.08 -4.84
N LEU A 33 1.12 -6.25 -5.70
CA LEU A 33 1.60 -4.89 -5.96
C LEU A 33 1.69 -4.04 -4.68
N LEU A 34 0.72 -4.17 -3.77
CA LEU A 34 0.74 -3.45 -2.50
C LEU A 34 1.90 -3.90 -1.61
N ALA A 35 2.10 -5.21 -1.46
CA ALA A 35 3.20 -5.78 -0.69
C ALA A 35 4.56 -5.36 -1.26
N ARG A 36 4.71 -5.32 -2.59
CA ARG A 36 5.92 -4.81 -3.24
C ARG A 36 6.18 -3.34 -2.93
N THR A 37 5.14 -2.52 -2.96
CA THR A 37 5.24 -1.08 -2.66
C THR A 37 5.68 -0.86 -1.21
N ILE A 38 5.07 -1.59 -0.27
CA ILE A 38 5.43 -1.54 1.15
C ILE A 38 6.92 -1.88 1.34
N ALA A 39 7.39 -3.00 0.76
CA ALA A 39 8.77 -3.44 0.90
C ALA A 39 9.78 -2.39 0.42
N VAL A 40 9.48 -1.65 -0.65
CA VAL A 40 10.33 -0.55 -1.13
C VAL A 40 10.32 0.62 -0.13
N CYS A 41 9.14 1.03 0.32
CA CYS A 41 8.99 2.15 1.27
C CYS A 41 9.69 1.87 2.61
N GLU A 42 9.68 0.63 3.09
CA GLU A 42 10.36 0.21 4.34
C GLU A 42 11.88 0.37 4.30
N THR A 43 12.48 0.45 3.11
CA THR A 43 13.92 0.74 2.97
C THR A 43 14.24 2.24 3.09
N LEU A 44 13.23 3.10 3.00
CA LEU A 44 13.38 4.55 2.85
C LEU A 44 12.78 5.35 4.01
N PHE A 45 11.67 4.87 4.60
CA PHE A 45 10.88 5.61 5.59
C PHE A 45 10.69 4.80 6.87
N GLU A 46 10.72 5.48 8.01
CA GLU A 46 10.40 4.90 9.31
C GLU A 46 8.89 4.91 9.57
N ASP A 47 8.20 5.99 9.15
CA ASP A 47 6.77 6.17 9.32
C ASP A 47 6.04 5.96 7.97
N ILE A 48 5.20 4.93 7.91
CA ILE A 48 4.47 4.51 6.72
C ILE A 48 3.00 4.32 7.07
N MET A 49 2.13 4.88 6.24
CA MET A 49 0.68 4.75 6.35
C MET A 49 0.08 4.34 5.00
N ILE A 50 -0.91 3.46 5.03
CA ILE A 50 -1.62 3.01 3.84
C ILE A 50 -2.97 3.69 3.80
N VAL A 51 -3.24 4.45 2.74
CA VAL A 51 -4.55 5.10 2.52
C VAL A 51 -5.36 4.23 1.58
N ALA A 52 -6.47 3.68 2.06
CA ALA A 52 -7.37 2.85 1.27
C ALA A 52 -8.75 3.48 1.19
N ALA A 53 -9.32 3.48 -0.02
CA ALA A 53 -10.76 3.71 -0.15
C ALA A 53 -11.49 2.57 0.58
N VAL A 54 -12.50 2.91 1.37
CA VAL A 54 -13.45 1.94 1.97
C VAL A 54 -14.11 1.10 0.83
N PRO A 55 -14.55 -0.20 0.94
CA PRO A 55 -14.66 -1.13 2.10
C PRO A 55 -14.23 -2.61 1.81
N GLU A 56 -14.46 -3.55 2.76
CA GLU A 56 -14.55 -5.02 2.63
C GLU A 56 -13.28 -5.90 2.58
N THR A 57 -12.11 -5.41 2.15
CA THR A 57 -10.91 -6.28 2.07
C THR A 57 -9.83 -5.88 3.08
N SER A 58 -9.50 -6.79 3.99
CA SER A 58 -8.44 -6.59 4.98
C SER A 58 -7.08 -6.49 4.28
N ILE A 59 -6.38 -5.36 4.48
CA ILE A 59 -4.97 -5.23 4.12
C ILE A 59 -4.16 -5.76 5.30
N GLU A 60 -3.54 -6.93 5.12
CA GLU A 60 -2.61 -7.47 6.13
C GLU A 60 -1.29 -6.69 6.07
N THR A 61 -1.03 -5.93 7.11
CA THR A 61 0.17 -5.11 7.24
C THR A 61 0.45 -4.79 8.70
N ARG A 62 1.70 -4.48 9.03
CA ARG A 62 2.08 -3.89 10.33
C ARG A 62 1.89 -2.37 10.39
N HIS A 63 1.66 -1.75 9.24
CA HIS A 63 1.53 -0.30 9.10
C HIS A 63 0.10 0.16 9.34
N THR A 64 -0.06 1.40 9.78
CA THR A 64 -1.39 1.99 9.98
C THR A 64 -2.15 2.06 8.65
N VAL A 65 -3.39 1.59 8.64
CA VAL A 65 -4.30 1.73 7.50
C VAL A 65 -5.31 2.83 7.82
N ILE A 66 -5.34 3.86 6.98
CA ILE A 66 -6.25 4.99 7.04
C ILE A 66 -7.29 4.81 5.93
N HIS A 67 -8.54 5.08 6.28
CA HIS A 67 -9.66 5.04 5.35
C HIS A 67 -10.10 6.46 4.98
N ASP A 68 -10.16 6.74 3.69
CA ASP A 68 -10.74 7.96 3.09
C ASP A 68 -12.21 7.72 2.71
#